data_AF-A0A7Y4T9G4-F1
#
_entry.id   AF-A0A7Y4T9G4-F1
#
_cell.length_a   1.000
_cell.length_b   1.000
_cell.length_c   1.000
_cell.angle_alpha   90.00
_cell.angle_beta   90.00
_cell.angle_gamma   90.00
#
_symmetry.space_group_name_H-M   'P 1'
#
loop_
_entity.id
_entity.type
_entity.pdbx_description
1 polymer ?
#
loop_
_entity_poly.entity_id
_entity_poly.type
_entity_poly.pdbx_seq_one_letter_code
_entity_poly.pdbx_strand_id
1 'polypeptide(L)'
;MRHHHRGLHHRRDAAESGDRTTTRVQLELPPQAMERLQRLKEKTEAASYAEVIRNALRLLEALVDEHEKGAEFTLKRSDGETIAYKIFV
;
A
#
# COMPACT_ATOMS: atom_id res chain seq x y z
N MET A 1 -0.67 66.89 5.84
CA MET A 1 -1.24 66.28 7.05
C MET A 1 -2.13 65.10 6.66
N ARG A 2 -2.14 64.06 7.51
CA ARG A 2 -2.89 62.79 7.45
C ARG A 2 -2.16 61.59 6.82
N HIS A 3 -1.41 60.92 7.70
CA HIS A 3 -1.15 59.49 7.69
C HIS A 3 -2.46 58.68 7.79
N HIS A 4 -2.51 57.49 7.19
CA HIS A 4 -3.00 56.28 7.86
C HIS A 4 -2.33 55.02 7.28
N HIS A 5 -1.88 54.16 8.20
CA HIS A 5 -1.26 52.85 8.03
C HIS A 5 -2.19 51.81 7.37
N ARG A 6 -1.57 50.79 6.75
CA ARG A 6 -1.44 49.40 7.29
C ARG A 6 -1.66 48.37 6.18
N GLY A 7 -0.69 47.48 6.00
CA GLY A 7 -0.89 46.28 5.18
C GLY A 7 0.39 45.50 4.83
N LEU A 8 1.30 45.30 5.78
CA LEU A 8 2.19 44.12 5.73
C LEU A 8 1.37 42.88 6.14
N HIS A 9 1.82 41.73 5.64
CA HIS A 9 1.42 40.35 5.97
C HIS A 9 0.30 39.74 5.10
N HIS A 10 0.72 39.08 4.02
CA HIS A 10 0.62 37.62 3.92
C HIS A 10 1.42 37.12 2.70
N ARG A 11 2.73 36.96 2.88
CA ARG A 11 3.47 35.91 2.18
C ARG A 11 3.17 34.63 2.97
N ARG A 12 2.00 34.04 2.74
CA ARG A 12 1.71 32.67 3.18
C ARG A 12 2.07 31.78 2.02
N ASP A 13 3.24 31.15 2.16
CA ASP A 13 3.48 29.76 1.81
C ASP A 13 2.41 29.17 0.89
N ALA A 14 2.62 29.32 -0.41
CA ALA A 14 2.06 28.38 -1.37
C ALA A 14 2.75 27.05 -1.09
N ALA A 15 2.21 26.33 -0.10
CA ALA A 15 2.55 24.96 0.15
C ALA A 15 2.39 24.23 -1.19
N GLU A 16 3.51 23.70 -1.69
CA GLU A 16 3.54 22.75 -2.79
C GLU A 16 2.52 21.65 -2.44
N SER A 17 1.35 21.73 -3.06
CA SER A 17 0.50 20.56 -3.21
C SER A 17 1.30 19.60 -4.06
N GLY A 18 2.08 18.75 -3.40
CA GLY A 18 2.59 17.52 -3.99
C GLY A 18 1.37 16.76 -4.49
N ASP A 19 1.05 16.95 -5.76
CA ASP A 19 -0.02 16.27 -6.45
C ASP A 19 0.23 14.78 -6.26
N ARG A 20 -0.59 14.13 -5.44
CA ARG A 20 -0.54 12.68 -5.31
C ARG A 20 -1.05 12.14 -6.63
N THR A 21 -0.14 11.93 -7.57
CA THR A 21 -0.43 11.34 -8.87
C THR A 21 -0.89 9.90 -8.63
N THR A 22 -2.20 9.73 -8.48
CA THR A 22 -2.84 8.43 -8.32
C THR A 22 -3.51 8.09 -9.64
N THR A 23 -3.23 6.90 -10.16
CA THR A 23 -3.90 6.40 -11.36
C THR A 23 -5.11 5.57 -10.93
N ARG A 24 -6.30 5.94 -11.41
CA ARG A 24 -7.52 5.15 -11.17
C ARG A 24 -7.58 4.01 -12.18
N VAL A 25 -7.62 2.78 -11.68
CA VAL A 25 -7.76 1.56 -12.50
C VAL A 25 -9.15 0.97 -12.25
N GLN A 26 -9.86 0.61 -13.32
CA GLN A 26 -11.09 -0.19 -13.23
C GLN A 26 -10.73 -1.65 -13.43
N LEU A 27 -11.16 -2.50 -12.51
CA LEU A 27 -10.85 -3.93 -12.50
C LEU A 27 -12.16 -4.70 -12.60
N GLU A 28 -12.21 -5.64 -13.53
CA GLU A 28 -13.23 -6.67 -13.58
C GLU A 28 -12.64 -7.96 -13.01
N LEU A 29 -13.32 -8.52 -12.02
CA LEU A 29 -12.86 -9.70 -11.30
C LEU A 29 -13.93 -10.79 -11.40
N PRO A 30 -13.57 -12.05 -11.70
CA PRO A 30 -14.52 -13.14 -11.63
C PRO A 30 -15.07 -13.28 -10.20
N PRO A 31 -16.29 -13.82 -10.02
CA PRO A 31 -16.93 -13.87 -8.71
C PRO A 31 -16.05 -14.49 -7.61
N GLN A 32 -15.34 -15.57 -7.93
CA GLN A 32 -14.42 -16.23 -7.00
C GLN A 32 -13.27 -15.33 -6.54
N ALA A 33 -12.75 -14.47 -7.43
CA ALA A 33 -11.68 -13.53 -7.07
C ALA A 33 -12.22 -12.40 -6.18
N MET A 34 -13.44 -11.92 -6.43
CA MET A 34 -14.12 -10.97 -5.56
C MET A 34 -14.35 -11.53 -4.15
N GLU A 35 -14.77 -12.80 -4.03
CA GLU A 35 -14.91 -13.46 -2.74
C GLU A 35 -13.58 -13.56 -1.99
N ARG A 36 -12.50 -13.91 -2.69
CA ARG A 36 -11.15 -13.94 -2.09
C ARG A 36 -10.74 -12.56 -1.58
N LEU A 37 -10.99 -11.52 -2.38
CA LEU A 37 -10.69 -10.13 -2.02
C LEU A 37 -11.48 -9.66 -0.79
N GLN A 38 -12.77 -10.01 -0.71
CA GLN A 38 -13.60 -9.72 0.46
C GLN A 38 -13.08 -10.43 1.71
N ARG A 39 -12.78 -11.74 1.62
CA ARG A 39 -12.22 -12.50 2.77
C ARG A 39 -10.88 -11.93 3.23
N LEU A 40 -10.04 -11.49 2.30
CA LEU A 40 -8.76 -10.85 2.64
C LEU A 40 -9.01 -9.51 3.35
N LYS A 41 -9.91 -8.68 2.84
CA LYS A 41 -10.28 -7.41 3.48
C LYS A 41 -10.71 -7.62 4.94
N GLU A 42 -11.55 -8.61 5.21
CA GLU A 42 -12.00 -8.94 6.56
C GLU A 42 -10.85 -9.43 7.45
N LYS A 43 -10.03 -10.36 6.96
CA LYS A 43 -8.91 -10.93 7.73
C LYS A 43 -7.81 -9.92 8.04
N THR A 44 -7.58 -8.96 7.16
CA THR A 44 -6.57 -7.91 7.34
C THR A 44 -7.16 -6.63 7.92
N GLU A 45 -8.46 -6.62 8.26
CA GLU A 45 -9.19 -5.46 8.77
C GLU A 45 -9.01 -4.20 7.90
N ALA A 46 -8.85 -4.39 6.60
CA ALA A 46 -8.54 -3.29 5.69
C ALA A 46 -9.78 -2.41 5.46
N ALA A 47 -9.57 -1.08 5.40
CA ALA A 47 -10.67 -0.14 5.24
C ALA A 47 -11.32 -0.25 3.84
N SER A 48 -10.58 -0.71 2.82
CA SER A 48 -11.06 -0.82 1.44
C SER A 48 -10.37 -1.93 0.65
N TYR A 49 -10.99 -2.37 -0.45
CA TYR A 49 -10.35 -3.29 -1.41
C TYR A 49 -9.08 -2.69 -2.03
N ALA A 50 -9.07 -1.38 -2.28
CA ALA A 50 -7.90 -0.71 -2.82
C ALA A 50 -6.71 -0.78 -1.84
N GLU A 51 -6.98 -0.77 -0.53
CA GLU A 51 -5.95 -0.98 0.48
C GLU A 51 -5.42 -2.41 0.49
N VAL A 52 -6.30 -3.41 0.42
CA VAL A 52 -5.90 -4.81 0.28
C VAL A 52 -5.00 -5.00 -0.95
N ILE A 53 -5.39 -4.45 -2.10
CA ILE A 53 -4.61 -4.54 -3.34
C ILE A 53 -3.25 -3.84 -3.18
N ARG A 54 -3.21 -2.63 -2.62
CA ARG A 54 -1.93 -1.93 -2.37
C ARG A 54 -1.00 -2.72 -1.46
N ASN A 55 -1.54 -3.31 -0.39
CA ASN A 55 -0.76 -4.10 0.55
C ASN A 55 -0.27 -5.40 -0.10
N ALA A 56 -1.11 -6.05 -0.92
CA ALA A 56 -0.73 -7.24 -1.66
C ALA A 56 0.39 -6.95 -2.69
N LEU A 57 0.34 -5.81 -3.38
CA LEU A 57 1.39 -5.40 -4.33
C LEU A 57 2.73 -5.18 -3.61
N ARG A 58 2.73 -4.46 -2.49
CA ARG A 58 3.94 -4.23 -1.67
C ARG A 58 4.51 -5.55 -1.12
N LEU A 59 3.64 -6.44 -0.68
CA LEU A 59 4.04 -7.76 -0.20
C LEU A 59 4.70 -8.55 -1.33
N LEU A 60 4.08 -8.58 -2.52
CA LEU A 60 4.63 -9.30 -3.65
C LEU A 60 6.00 -8.74 -4.08
N GLU A 61 6.13 -7.42 -4.15
CA GLU A 61 7.40 -6.73 -4.45
C GLU A 61 8.49 -7.13 -3.44
N ALA A 62 8.22 -7.03 -2.15
CA ALA A 62 9.18 -7.43 -1.11
C ALA A 62 9.57 -8.92 -1.21
N LEU A 63 8.63 -9.81 -1.55
CA LEU A 63 8.92 -11.23 -1.72
C LEU A 63 9.82 -11.48 -2.94
N VAL A 64 9.57 -10.79 -4.06
CA VAL A 64 10.39 -10.89 -5.28
C VAL A 64 11.80 -10.39 -4.99
N ASP A 65 11.94 -9.22 -4.37
CA ASP A 65 13.24 -8.61 -4.04
C ASP A 65 14.11 -9.55 -3.19
N GLU A 66 13.53 -10.20 -2.19
CA GLU A 66 14.28 -11.15 -1.35
C GLU A 66 14.62 -12.45 -2.10
N HIS A 67 13.72 -12.93 -2.97
CA HIS A 67 14.01 -14.09 -3.81
C HIS A 67 15.16 -13.81 -4.78
N GLU A 68 15.20 -12.64 -5.42
CA GLU A 68 16.27 -12.25 -6.34
C GLU A 68 17.64 -12.12 -5.63
N LYS A 69 17.65 -11.80 -4.34
CA LYS A 69 18.85 -11.82 -3.50
C LYS A 69 19.30 -13.23 -3.09
N GLY A 70 18.54 -14.27 -3.46
CA GLY A 70 18.82 -15.66 -3.12
C GLY A 70 18.31 -16.08 -1.74
N ALA A 71 17.41 -15.30 -1.11
CA ALA A 71 16.82 -15.68 0.16
C ALA A 71 15.82 -16.84 0.00
N GLU A 72 15.76 -17.70 1.02
CA GLU A 72 14.77 -18.76 1.12
C GLU A 72 13.69 -18.40 2.14
N PHE A 73 12.42 -18.58 1.75
CA PHE A 73 11.31 -18.39 2.67
C PHE A 73 11.07 -19.65 3.48
N THR A 74 10.98 -19.48 4.80
CA THR A 74 10.65 -20.57 5.70
C THR A 74 9.46 -20.21 6.58
N LEU A 75 8.57 -21.17 6.77
CA LEU A 75 7.44 -21.05 7.69
C LEU A 75 7.77 -21.82 8.95
N LYS A 76 7.84 -21.11 10.07
CA LYS A 76 7.96 -21.72 11.39
C LYS A 76 6.57 -21.98 11.95
N ARG A 77 6.26 -23.26 12.17
CA ARG A 77 5.02 -23.70 12.79
C ARG A 77 5.10 -23.58 14.31
N SER A 78 3.93 -23.61 14.95
CA SER A 78 3.79 -23.52 16.41
C SER A 78 4.42 -24.69 17.16
N ASP A 79 4.59 -25.84 16.49
CA ASP A 79 5.27 -27.03 17.00
C ASP A 79 6.81 -26.96 16.87
N GLY A 80 7.34 -25.88 16.29
CA GLY A 80 8.76 -25.69 16.05
C GLY A 80 9.27 -26.22 14.71
N GLU A 81 8.43 -26.90 13.92
CA GLU A 81 8.77 -27.34 12.57
C GLU A 81 9.03 -26.12 11.67
N THR A 82 10.11 -26.17 10.89
CA THR A 82 10.42 -25.14 9.89
C THR A 82 10.29 -25.76 8.50
N ILE A 83 9.41 -25.21 7.67
CA ILE A 83 9.13 -25.70 6.32
C ILE A 83 9.62 -24.67 5.31
N ALA A 84 10.51 -25.09 4.41
CA ALA A 84 10.90 -24.26 3.27
C ALA A 84 9.71 -24.11 2.31
N TYR A 85 9.36 -22.87 2.00
CA TYR A 85 8.21 -22.53 1.16
C TYR A 85 8.70 -21.85 -0.12
N LYS A 86 8.52 -22.53 -1.26
CA LYS A 86 8.88 -21.99 -2.57
C LYS A 86 7.77 -21.09 -3.09
N ILE A 87 7.95 -19.77 -2.94
CA ILE A 87 6.97 -18.74 -3.35
C ILE A 87 7.00 -18.53 -4.87
N PHE A 88 8.17 -18.65 -5.49
CA PHE A 88 8.38 -18.50 -6.93
C PHE A 88 8.77 -19.87 -7.51
N VAL A 89 8.10 -20.28 -8.58
CA VAL A 89 8.34 -21.54 -9.32
C VAL A 89 8.73 -21.20 -10.75
#